data_AF-A0A962SXE3-F1
#
_entry.id   AF-A0A962SXE3-F1
#
_cell.length_a   1.000
_cell.length_b   1.000
_cell.length_c   1.000
_cell.angle_alpha   90.00
_cell.angle_beta   90.00
_cell.angle_gamma   90.00
#
_symmetry.space_group_name_H-M   'P 1'
#
loop_
_entity.id
_entity.type
_entity.pdbx_description
1 polymer ?
#
loop_
_entity_poly.entity_id
_entity_poly.type
_entity_poly.pdbx_seq_one_letter_code
_entity_poly.pdbx_strand_id
1 'polypeptide(L)' 'TIPLRPEAVACPNIRQIGVAGLLAETMRRIHLEESVSSLF' A
#
# COMPACT_ATOMS: atom_id res chain seq x y z
N THR A 1 -0.17 -3.66 5.47
CA THR A 1 -0.34 -4.70 4.43
C THR A 1 -0.31 -6.06 5.11
N ILE A 2 -1.23 -6.97 4.77
CA ILE A 2 -1.28 -8.33 5.37
C ILE A 2 -0.56 -9.29 4.42
N PRO A 3 0.40 -10.11 4.90
CA PRO A 3 1.04 -11.12 4.06
C PRO A 3 0.05 -12.23 3.67
N LEU A 4 0.17 -12.72 2.43
CA LEU A 4 -0.64 -13.84 1.97
C LEU A 4 -0.20 -15.13 2.67
N ARG A 5 -1.19 -15.89 3.13
CA ARG A 5 -0.99 -17.27 3.59
C ARG A 5 -0.56 -18.15 2.41
N PRO A 6 0.22 -19.22 2.63
CA PRO A 6 0.73 -20.08 1.55
C PRO A 6 -0.39 -20.66 0.66
N GLU A 7 -1.57 -20.96 1.21
CA GLU A 7 -2.72 -21.44 0.42
C GLU A 7 -3.26 -20.36 -0.53
N ALA A 8 -3.18 -19.09 -0.12
CA ALA A 8 -3.63 -17.95 -0.91
C ALA A 8 -2.61 -17.54 -1.99
N VAL A 9 -1.33 -17.87 -1.81
CA VAL A 9 -0.29 -17.71 -2.84
C VAL A 9 -0.49 -18.71 -3.99
N ALA A 10 -0.97 -19.92 -3.67
CA ALA A 10 -1.26 -20.95 -4.67
C ALA A 10 -2.57 -20.71 -5.45
N CYS A 11 -3.39 -19.74 -5.06
CA CYS A 11 -4.69 -19.48 -5.68
C CYS A 11 -4.56 -18.50 -6.87
N PRO A 12 -4.80 -18.94 -8.12
CA PRO A 12 -4.60 -18.09 -9.31
C PRO A 12 -5.56 -16.90 -9.39
N ASN A 13 -6.65 -16.92 -8.61
CA ASN A 13 -7.63 -15.84 -8.55
C ASN A 13 -7.22 -14.70 -7.60
N ILE A 14 -6.18 -14.88 -6.79
CA ILE A 14 -5.73 -13.90 -5.80
C ILE A 14 -4.49 -13.18 -6.33
N ARG A 15 -4.56 -11.85 -6.43
CA ARG A 15 -3.44 -11.00 -6.85
C ARG A 15 -3.13 -9.96 -5.77
N GLN A 16 -1.91 -10.00 -5.23
CA GLN A 16 -1.44 -8.97 -4.31
C GLN A 16 -1.11 -7.69 -5.07
N ILE A 17 -1.54 -6.53 -4.56
CA ILE A 17 -1.17 -5.22 -5.09
C ILE A 17 -0.33 -4.51 -4.04
N GLY A 18 0.82 -4.00 -4.45
CA GLY A 18 1.68 -3.20 -3.60
C GLY A 18 1.11 -1.79 -3.43
N VAL A 19 0.85 -1.39 -2.18
CA VAL A 19 0.49 0.00 -1.82
C VAL A 19 1.66 0.77 -1.19
N ALA A 20 2.88 0.22 -1.28
CA ALA A 20 4.07 0.78 -0.63
C ALA A 20 4.40 2.20 -1.12
N GLY A 21 4.28 2.48 -2.42
CA GLY A 21 4.53 3.81 -2.98
C GLY A 21 3.56 4.88 -2.45
N LEU A 22 2.27 4.54 -2.33
CA LEU A 22 1.26 5.43 -1.76
C LEU A 22 1.56 5.72 -0.28
N LEU A 23 1.93 4.70 0.49
CA LEU A 23 2.28 4.86 1.90
C LEU A 23 3.56 5.70 2.08
N ALA A 24 4.57 5.50 1.23
CA ALA A 24 5.80 6.29 1.25
C ALA A 24 5.53 7.77 0.94
N GLU A 25 4.70 8.06 -0.05
CA GLU A 25 4.32 9.43 -0.39
C GLU A 25 3.49 10.09 0.71
N THR A 26 2.57 9.36 1.34
CA THR A 26 1.85 9.83 2.52
C THR A 26 2.81 10.18 3.66
N MET A 27 3.80 9.32 3.95
CA MET A 27 4.82 9.61 4.96
C MET A 27 5.66 10.84 4.61
N ARG A 28 6.04 11.01 3.33
CA ARG A 28 6.76 12.20 2.84
C ARG A 28 5.94 13.48 3.06
N ARG A 29 4.64 13.46 2.72
CA ARG A 29 3.76 14.62 2.88
C ARG A 29 3.51 14.97 4.35
N ILE A 30 3.31 13.97 5.21
CA ILE A 30 3.22 14.18 6.66
C ILE A 30 4.50 14.85 7.19
N HIS A 31 5.68 14.41 6.74
CA HIS A 31 6.95 15.00 7.16
C HIS A 31 7.14 16.45 6.71
N LEU A 32 6.62 16.81 5.55
CA LEU A 32 6.73 18.15 4.98
C LEU A 32 5.54 19.07 5.33
N GLU A 33 4.65 18.63 6.23
CA GLU A 33 3.41 19.34 6.60
C GLU A 33 2.52 19.64 5.36
N GLU A 34 2.69 18.87 4.29
CA GLU A 34 1.88 18.96 3.08
C GLU A 34 0.54 18.23 3.27
N SER A 35 -0.53 18.78 2.69
CA SER A 35 -1.86 18.18 2.80
C SER A 35 -1.91 16.79 2.18
N VAL A 36 -2.25 15.80 3.01
CA VAL A 36 -2.47 14.41 2.60
C VAL A 36 -3.77 14.25 1.79
N SER A 37 -4.66 15.25 1.83
CA SER A 37 -5.94 15.29 1.12
C SER A 37 -5.79 15.37 -0.40
N SER A 38 -4.61 15.71 -0.92
CA SER A 38 -4.32 15.73 -2.37
C SER A 38 -3.88 14.37 -2.92
N LEU A 39 -3.93 13.29 -2.12
CA LEU A 39 -3.68 11.89 -2.55
C LEU A 39 -4.96 11.08 -2.75
N PHE A 40 -6.11 11.65 -2.44
CA PHE A 40 -7.46 11.09 -2.65
C PHE A 40 -8.18 11.86 -3.75
#